data_AF-A0A060CI11-F1
#
_entry.id   AF-A0A060CI11-F1
#
_cell.length_a   1.000
_cell.length_b   1.000
_cell.length_c   1.000
_cell.angle_alpha   90.00
_cell.angle_beta   90.00
_cell.angle_gamma   90.00
#
_symmetry.space_group_name_H-M   'P 1'
#
loop_
_entity.id
_entity.type
_entity.pdbx_description
1 polymer ?
#
loop_
_entity_poly.entity_id
_entity_poly.type
_entity_poly.pdbx_seq_one_letter_code
_entity_poly.pdbx_strand_id
1 'polypeptide(L)'
;MAEADLDYFFKEWLRQPGHGFIGVHSATDTYHEYEPYWDMVGGTFNGHPWGSGETVTLAVHEPDHPTMKPFGGASVEWTDEIYQYKNWQPEKVRVLMSLDMVKSKLKKPYHVPVAWVKQYGEGRVYVNNLGHREDTWTKKPFLESMLAGIKWVSGKTDGPAEPNPE
;
A
#
# COMPACT_ATOMS: atom_id res chain seq x y z
N MET A 1 -19.93 13.12 -17.93
CA MET A 1 -18.60 12.85 -18.49
C MET A 1 -17.65 12.42 -17.39
N ALA A 2 -17.32 13.28 -16.40
CA ALA A 2 -16.43 12.91 -15.30
C ALA A 2 -16.79 11.61 -14.53
N GLU A 3 -18.07 11.38 -14.21
CA GLU A 3 -18.50 10.16 -13.51
C GLU A 3 -18.38 8.90 -14.39
N ALA A 4 -18.70 9.02 -15.68
CA ALA A 4 -18.55 7.93 -16.64
C ALA A 4 -17.07 7.57 -16.87
N ASP A 5 -16.17 8.56 -16.87
CA ASP A 5 -14.73 8.34 -16.99
C ASP A 5 -14.17 7.65 -15.74
N LEU A 6 -14.64 8.04 -14.54
CA LEU A 6 -14.30 7.40 -13.27
C LEU A 6 -14.76 5.93 -13.26
N ASP A 7 -16.03 5.70 -13.61
CA ASP A 7 -16.60 4.36 -13.70
C ASP A 7 -15.86 3.50 -14.72
N TYR A 8 -15.57 4.03 -15.91
CA TYR A 8 -14.77 3.33 -16.89
C TYR A 8 -13.38 2.97 -16.34
N PHE A 9 -12.69 3.92 -15.70
CA PHE A 9 -11.36 3.67 -15.15
C PHE A 9 -11.36 2.57 -14.09
N PHE A 10 -12.22 2.68 -13.06
CA PHE A 10 -12.20 1.76 -11.92
C PHE A 10 -13.00 0.48 -12.15
N LYS A 11 -14.02 0.46 -13.02
CA LYS A 11 -14.87 -0.73 -13.21
C LYS A 11 -14.49 -1.52 -14.45
N GLU A 12 -13.79 -0.93 -15.41
CA GLU A 12 -13.46 -1.59 -16.67
C GLU A 12 -11.96 -1.55 -16.99
N TRP A 13 -11.38 -0.37 -17.22
CA TRP A 13 -10.00 -0.23 -17.70
C TRP A 13 -9.01 -0.88 -16.73
N LEU A 14 -9.00 -0.48 -15.46
CA LEU A 14 -8.02 -0.99 -14.50
C LEU A 14 -8.14 -2.50 -14.27
N ARG A 15 -9.28 -3.13 -14.58
CA ARG A 15 -9.50 -4.56 -14.38
C ARG A 15 -8.93 -5.46 -15.48
N GLN A 16 -8.38 -4.87 -16.54
CA GLN A 16 -7.84 -5.58 -17.71
C GLN A 16 -6.37 -5.99 -17.50
N PRO A 17 -5.91 -7.06 -18.18
CA PRO A 17 -4.54 -7.53 -18.07
C PRO A 17 -3.54 -6.48 -18.56
N GLY A 18 -2.44 -6.32 -17.82
CA GLY A 18 -1.38 -5.36 -18.15
C GLY A 18 -1.64 -3.93 -17.69
N HIS A 19 -2.78 -3.65 -17.06
CA HIS A 19 -3.06 -2.37 -16.41
C HIS A 19 -2.72 -2.41 -14.92
N GLY A 20 -2.47 -1.23 -14.35
CA GLY A 20 -2.16 -1.16 -12.94
C GLY A 20 -2.24 0.24 -12.34
N PHE A 21 -2.27 0.26 -11.01
CA PHE A 21 -2.41 1.46 -10.20
C PHE A 21 -1.40 1.43 -9.06
N ILE A 22 -0.81 2.59 -8.76
CA ILE A 22 0.03 2.78 -7.58
C ILE A 22 -0.58 3.91 -6.74
N GLY A 23 -0.95 3.58 -5.50
CA GLY A 23 -1.41 4.53 -4.50
C GLY A 23 -0.33 4.79 -3.47
N VAL A 24 -0.02 6.06 -3.22
CA VAL A 24 0.96 6.45 -2.21
C VAL A 24 0.30 7.37 -1.19
N HIS A 25 0.51 7.09 0.09
CA HIS A 25 0.07 7.88 1.23
C HIS A 25 -1.42 8.30 1.14
N SER A 26 -1.68 9.58 0.82
CA SER A 26 -3.03 10.18 0.74
C SER A 26 -3.94 9.60 -0.35
N ALA A 27 -3.43 8.71 -1.21
CA ALA A 27 -4.28 7.92 -2.11
C ALA A 27 -5.40 7.20 -1.31
N THR A 28 -5.09 6.64 -0.14
CA THR A 28 -6.12 5.97 0.68
C THR A 28 -7.07 6.94 1.40
N ASP A 29 -6.77 8.24 1.40
CA ASP A 29 -7.60 9.34 1.92
C ASP A 29 -8.41 10.02 0.80
N THR A 30 -8.75 9.28 -0.25
CA THR A 30 -9.49 9.79 -1.41
C THR A 30 -10.78 8.99 -1.62
N TYR A 31 -11.85 9.66 -2.12
CA TYR A 31 -13.12 9.03 -2.53
C TYR A 31 -13.75 8.10 -1.46
N HIS A 32 -13.86 8.59 -0.22
CA HIS A 32 -14.25 7.78 0.95
C HIS A 32 -15.61 7.08 0.82
N GLU A 33 -16.52 7.67 0.04
CA GLU A 33 -17.90 7.21 -0.13
C GLU A 33 -18.12 6.45 -1.45
N TYR A 34 -17.08 6.30 -2.29
CA TYR A 34 -17.17 5.64 -3.59
C TYR A 34 -16.50 4.27 -3.54
N GLU A 35 -17.34 3.25 -3.39
CA GLU A 35 -16.93 1.84 -3.25
C GLU A 35 -15.91 1.34 -4.27
N PRO A 36 -16.05 1.60 -5.58
CA PRO A 36 -15.08 1.13 -6.55
C PRO A 36 -13.65 1.60 -6.27
N TYR A 37 -13.48 2.78 -5.65
CA TYR A 37 -12.14 3.27 -5.29
C TYR A 37 -11.59 2.57 -4.06
N TRP A 38 -12.32 2.57 -2.95
CA TRP A 38 -11.80 1.97 -1.72
C TRP A 38 -11.73 0.44 -1.78
N ASP A 39 -12.55 -0.23 -2.61
CA ASP A 39 -12.33 -1.64 -2.94
C ASP A 39 -11.00 -1.79 -3.68
N MET A 40 -10.76 -1.00 -4.74
CA MET A 40 -9.52 -1.07 -5.52
C MET A 40 -8.28 -0.92 -4.65
N VAL A 41 -8.20 0.12 -3.80
CA VAL A 41 -7.05 0.33 -2.92
C VAL A 41 -7.04 -0.60 -1.70
N GLY A 42 -8.16 -1.24 -1.34
CA GLY A 42 -8.28 -2.24 -0.27
C GLY A 42 -8.68 -1.70 1.11
N GLY A 43 -8.94 -0.40 1.23
CA GLY A 43 -9.36 0.26 2.47
C GLY A 43 -9.53 1.77 2.29
N THR A 44 -10.05 2.43 3.32
CA THR A 44 -10.25 3.88 3.36
C THR A 44 -9.60 4.46 4.60
N PHE A 45 -8.98 5.63 4.49
CA PHE A 45 -8.43 6.37 5.62
C PHE A 45 -9.41 6.46 6.80
N ASN A 46 -8.87 6.28 8.00
CA ASN A 46 -9.60 6.38 9.27
C ASN A 46 -8.73 7.03 10.37
N GLY A 47 -7.84 7.95 9.98
CA GLY A 47 -6.96 8.67 10.89
C GLY A 47 -5.50 8.24 10.81
N HIS A 48 -4.67 8.94 11.58
CA HIS A 48 -3.21 8.87 11.52
C HIS A 48 -2.60 8.98 12.94
N PRO A 49 -2.75 7.94 13.78
CA PRO A 49 -2.27 7.98 15.17
C PRO A 49 -0.75 8.15 15.30
N TRP A 50 0.01 7.77 14.26
CA TRP A 50 1.46 7.94 14.18
C TRP A 50 1.74 9.12 13.25
N GLY A 51 2.09 10.27 13.83
CA GLY A 51 2.29 11.51 13.09
C GLY A 51 3.63 11.58 12.36
N SER A 52 3.77 12.55 11.47
CA SER A 52 4.94 12.70 10.57
C SER A 52 6.29 12.94 11.27
N GLY A 53 6.32 13.23 12.56
CA GLY A 53 7.55 13.34 13.36
C GLY A 53 7.93 12.06 14.12
N GLU A 54 7.10 11.02 14.07
CA GLU A 54 7.32 9.80 14.82
C GLU A 54 8.17 8.81 14.04
N THR A 55 9.09 8.13 14.74
CA THR A 55 9.81 6.98 14.19
C THR A 55 9.09 5.72 14.63
N VAL A 56 8.64 4.94 13.65
CA VAL A 56 7.99 3.64 13.84
C VAL A 56 8.92 2.51 13.42
N THR A 57 8.65 1.31 13.90
CA THR A 57 9.27 0.10 13.36
C THR A 57 8.30 -0.59 12.44
N LEU A 58 8.74 -0.86 11.21
CA LEU A 58 7.98 -1.59 10.20
C LEU A 58 8.46 -3.04 10.17
N ALA A 59 7.52 -3.98 10.22
CA ALA A 59 7.76 -5.38 9.92
C ALA A 59 7.58 -5.60 8.40
N VAL A 60 8.59 -6.16 7.76
CA VAL A 60 8.57 -6.54 6.34
C VAL A 60 8.36 -8.04 6.27
N HIS A 61 7.13 -8.45 5.96
CA HIS A 61 6.71 -9.85 6.03
C HIS A 61 7.32 -10.69 4.91
N GLU A 62 7.54 -10.06 3.76
CA GLU A 62 8.05 -10.71 2.55
C GLU A 62 9.25 -9.96 1.99
N PRO A 63 10.43 -10.04 2.63
CA PRO A 63 11.62 -9.30 2.21
C PRO A 63 12.13 -9.67 0.82
N ASP A 64 11.73 -10.83 0.30
CA ASP A 64 12.07 -11.26 -1.07
C ASP A 64 11.09 -10.76 -2.13
N HIS A 65 9.91 -10.23 -1.74
CA HIS A 65 8.99 -9.62 -2.70
C HIS A 65 9.68 -8.45 -3.40
N PRO A 66 9.59 -8.30 -4.74
CA PRO A 66 10.38 -7.30 -5.48
C PRO A 66 10.20 -5.87 -4.97
N THR A 67 9.00 -5.52 -4.52
CA THR A 67 8.70 -4.18 -3.97
C THR A 67 9.23 -3.97 -2.55
N MET A 68 9.54 -5.04 -1.80
CA MET A 68 9.99 -4.97 -0.41
C MET A 68 11.49 -5.19 -0.25
N LYS A 69 12.12 -5.91 -1.19
CA LYS A 69 13.57 -6.15 -1.22
C LYS A 69 14.44 -4.91 -0.97
N PRO A 70 14.09 -3.70 -1.47
CA PRO A 70 14.86 -2.49 -1.20
C PRO A 70 14.97 -2.08 0.27
N PHE A 71 14.07 -2.54 1.14
CA PHE A 71 14.11 -2.25 2.58
C PHE A 71 15.14 -3.10 3.35
N GLY A 72 15.76 -4.09 2.68
CA GLY A 72 17.00 -4.72 3.15
C GLY A 72 16.87 -5.72 4.31
N GLY A 73 15.65 -6.06 4.74
CA GLY A 73 15.43 -7.05 5.78
C GLY A 73 13.98 -7.10 6.27
N ALA A 74 13.74 -7.91 7.31
CA ALA A 74 12.41 -8.12 7.88
C ALA A 74 11.93 -7.01 8.84
N SER A 75 12.80 -6.04 9.15
CA SER A 75 12.53 -4.98 10.12
C SER A 75 13.26 -3.70 9.70
N VAL A 76 12.56 -2.57 9.67
CA VAL A 76 13.15 -1.27 9.34
C VAL A 76 12.55 -0.18 10.22
N GLU A 77 13.38 0.72 10.73
CA GLU A 77 12.90 1.94 11.39
C GLU A 77 12.66 3.03 10.35
N TRP A 78 11.53 3.72 10.49
CA TRP A 78 11.12 4.72 9.52
C TRP A 78 10.40 5.87 10.20
N THR A 79 10.79 7.11 9.86
CA THR A 79 10.09 8.32 10.31
C THR A 79 9.15 8.78 9.21
N ASP A 80 7.84 8.69 9.44
CA ASP A 80 6.79 9.14 8.52
C ASP A 80 5.42 9.15 9.22
N GLU A 81 4.42 9.71 8.56
CA GLU A 81 3.02 9.61 9.03
C GLU A 81 2.40 8.29 8.55
N ILE A 82 1.74 7.56 9.46
CA ILE A 82 1.14 6.25 9.14
C ILE A 82 -0.36 6.27 9.39
N TYR A 83 -1.12 5.95 8.34
CA TYR A 83 -2.56 5.85 8.37
C TYR A 83 -3.06 4.52 8.92
N GLN A 84 -4.25 4.55 9.53
CA GLN A 84 -5.08 3.39 9.80
C GLN A 84 -6.34 3.42 8.93
N TYR A 85 -7.03 2.29 8.81
CA TYR A 85 -8.09 2.13 7.81
C TYR A 85 -9.43 1.66 8.39
N LYS A 86 -10.51 2.09 7.74
CA LYS A 86 -11.84 1.48 7.76
C LYS A 86 -12.08 0.80 6.41
N ASN A 87 -13.13 -0.03 6.29
CA ASN A 87 -13.41 -0.82 5.08
C ASN A 87 -12.19 -1.66 4.62
N TRP A 88 -11.33 -2.04 5.57
CA TRP A 88 -10.13 -2.84 5.31
C TRP A 88 -10.53 -4.26 4.91
N GLN A 89 -9.93 -4.76 3.84
CA GLN A 89 -10.30 -6.03 3.20
C GLN A 89 -9.10 -6.99 3.16
N PRO A 90 -8.68 -7.55 4.31
CA PRO A 90 -7.50 -8.43 4.39
C PRO A 90 -7.62 -9.66 3.48
N GLU A 91 -8.84 -10.13 3.22
CA GLU A 91 -9.13 -11.27 2.36
C GLU A 91 -8.93 -11.00 0.86
N LYS A 92 -8.75 -9.73 0.47
CA LYS A 92 -8.56 -9.32 -0.93
C LYS A 92 -7.16 -8.77 -1.23
N VAL A 93 -6.29 -8.68 -0.23
CA VAL A 93 -4.98 -8.04 -0.35
C VAL A 93 -3.88 -8.94 0.16
N ARG A 94 -2.69 -8.77 -0.41
CA ARG A 94 -1.46 -9.34 0.12
C ARG A 94 -0.67 -8.25 0.85
N VAL A 95 -0.72 -8.25 2.18
CA VAL A 95 0.07 -7.36 3.02
C VAL A 95 1.54 -7.77 2.98
N LEU A 96 2.40 -6.83 2.61
CA LEU A 96 3.84 -7.04 2.46
C LEU A 96 4.64 -6.39 3.60
N MET A 97 4.09 -5.33 4.19
CA MET A 97 4.68 -4.57 5.27
C MET A 97 3.60 -4.02 6.20
N SER A 98 3.85 -4.01 7.50
CA SER A 98 2.96 -3.44 8.52
C SER A 98 3.74 -2.71 9.61
N LEU A 99 3.04 -1.99 10.48
CA LEU A 99 3.63 -1.58 11.76
C LEU A 99 3.97 -2.83 12.59
N ASP A 100 5.17 -2.84 13.18
CA ASP A 100 5.54 -3.79 14.23
C ASP A 100 5.02 -3.23 15.57
N MET A 101 3.87 -3.73 16.01
CA MET A 101 3.23 -3.29 17.26
C MET A 101 4.02 -3.71 18.52
N VAL A 102 4.95 -4.67 18.41
CA VAL A 102 5.79 -5.07 19.55
C VAL A 102 6.89 -4.03 19.76
N LYS A 103 7.53 -3.59 18.68
CA LYS A 103 8.67 -2.67 18.70
C LYS A 103 8.30 -1.19 18.62
N SER A 104 7.16 -0.85 18.03
CA SER A 104 6.69 0.54 17.96
C SER A 104 6.25 1.08 19.31
N LYS A 105 6.48 2.38 19.54
CA LYS A 105 6.16 3.07 20.80
C LYS A 105 4.65 3.12 21.04
N LEU A 106 3.89 3.62 20.07
CA LEU A 106 2.43 3.62 20.11
C LEU A 106 1.91 2.27 19.60
N LYS A 107 1.13 1.59 20.44
CA LYS A 107 0.59 0.26 20.19
C LYS A 107 -0.93 0.32 20.04
N LYS A 108 -1.46 -0.51 19.16
CA LYS A 108 -2.91 -0.72 18.97
C LYS A 108 -3.23 -2.21 19.01
N PRO A 109 -4.44 -2.60 19.43
CA PRO A 109 -4.85 -4.00 19.51
C PRO A 109 -5.29 -4.56 18.14
N TYR A 110 -4.82 -3.98 17.05
CA TYR A 110 -5.19 -4.35 15.67
C TYR A 110 -3.99 -4.20 14.74
N HIS A 111 -4.00 -4.98 13.67
CA HIS A 111 -2.99 -4.92 12.61
C HIS A 111 -3.11 -3.61 11.82
N VAL A 112 -1.98 -3.02 11.43
CA VAL A 112 -1.94 -1.80 10.60
C VAL A 112 -1.01 -2.02 9.41
N PRO A 113 -1.57 -2.28 8.22
CA PRO A 113 -0.80 -2.51 7.00
C PRO A 113 -0.17 -1.19 6.53
N VAL A 114 1.04 -1.28 5.99
CA VAL A 114 1.82 -0.13 5.51
C VAL A 114 2.12 -0.25 4.03
N ALA A 115 2.32 -1.46 3.51
CA ALA A 115 2.38 -1.69 2.07
C ALA A 115 1.73 -3.03 1.72
N TRP A 116 0.97 -3.05 0.64
CA TRP A 116 0.29 -4.25 0.14
C TRP A 116 0.11 -4.22 -1.36
N VAL A 117 -0.15 -5.39 -1.93
CA VAL A 117 -0.52 -5.56 -3.33
C VAL A 117 -1.87 -6.28 -3.44
N LYS A 118 -2.55 -6.09 -4.57
CA LYS A 118 -3.85 -6.72 -4.86
C LYS A 118 -3.99 -6.95 -6.36
N GLN A 119 -4.64 -8.05 -6.73
CA GLN A 119 -5.26 -8.17 -8.05
C GLN A 119 -6.66 -7.55 -8.01
N TYR A 120 -6.94 -6.69 -8.97
CA TYR A 120 -8.25 -6.06 -9.12
C TYR A 120 -8.77 -6.35 -10.51
N GLY A 121 -9.60 -7.39 -10.65
CA GLY A 121 -9.71 -8.09 -11.94
C GLY A 121 -8.37 -8.74 -12.29
N GLU A 122 -7.91 -8.54 -13.53
CA GLU A 122 -6.57 -8.95 -13.99
C GLU A 122 -5.52 -7.83 -13.84
N GLY A 123 -5.94 -6.64 -13.40
CA GLY A 123 -5.05 -5.52 -13.14
C GLY A 123 -4.33 -5.63 -11.81
N ARG A 124 -3.21 -4.93 -11.70
CA ARG A 124 -2.32 -4.98 -10.53
C ARG A 124 -2.32 -3.66 -9.76
N VAL A 125 -2.60 -3.74 -8.46
CA VAL A 125 -2.61 -2.58 -7.55
C VAL A 125 -1.49 -2.72 -6.53
N TYR A 126 -0.71 -1.66 -6.35
CA TYR A 126 0.28 -1.54 -5.29
C TYR A 126 -0.02 -0.31 -4.45
N VAL A 127 -0.10 -0.47 -3.13
CA VAL A 127 -0.32 0.65 -2.21
C VAL A 127 0.81 0.72 -1.20
N ASN A 128 1.29 1.94 -0.94
CA ASN A 128 2.27 2.22 0.10
C ASN A 128 1.84 3.44 0.92
N ASN A 129 1.68 3.26 2.23
CA ASN A 129 1.25 4.27 3.19
C ASN A 129 2.34 5.31 3.46
N LEU A 130 3.62 4.94 3.28
CA LEU A 130 4.74 5.88 3.39
C LEU A 130 4.64 6.95 2.31
N GLY A 131 5.26 8.12 2.54
CA GLY A 131 5.35 9.19 1.55
C GLY A 131 4.77 10.53 1.96
N HIS A 132 4.39 10.72 3.23
CA HIS A 132 4.00 12.05 3.75
C HIS A 132 5.18 13.01 3.69
N ARG A 133 6.32 12.59 4.25
CA ARG A 133 7.48 13.46 4.39
C ARG A 133 8.27 13.58 3.09
N GLU A 134 8.76 14.79 2.81
CA GLU A 134 9.62 15.05 1.65
C GLU A 134 10.89 14.18 1.65
N ASP A 135 11.49 13.94 2.82
CA ASP A 135 12.69 13.11 2.93
C ASP A 135 12.40 11.62 2.75
N THR A 136 11.15 11.15 2.76
CA THR A 136 10.83 9.79 2.31
C THR A 136 11.13 9.62 0.82
N TRP A 137 10.88 10.67 0.02
CA TRP A 137 11.11 10.69 -1.42
C TRP A 137 12.58 10.84 -1.84
N THR A 138 13.50 11.00 -0.88
CA THR A 138 14.94 11.01 -1.15
C THR A 138 15.64 9.74 -0.64
N LYS A 139 14.94 8.90 0.16
CA LYS A 139 15.48 7.65 0.68
C LYS A 139 15.53 6.59 -0.42
N LYS A 140 16.73 6.08 -0.68
CA LYS A 140 16.99 5.04 -1.70
C LYS A 140 16.06 3.81 -1.56
N PRO A 141 15.84 3.21 -0.37
CA PRO A 141 14.92 2.08 -0.23
C PRO A 141 13.50 2.37 -0.75
N PHE A 142 12.96 3.55 -0.45
CA PHE A 142 11.62 3.92 -0.88
C PHE A 142 11.54 4.16 -2.39
N LEU A 143 12.50 4.90 -2.96
CA LEU A 143 12.56 5.13 -4.41
C LEU A 143 12.71 3.83 -5.21
N GLU A 144 13.57 2.91 -4.74
CA GLU A 144 13.74 1.61 -5.37
C GLU A 144 12.50 0.72 -5.22
N SER A 145 11.77 0.82 -4.09
CA SER A 145 10.49 0.15 -3.89
C SER A 145 9.41 0.67 -4.83
N MET A 146 9.33 1.99 -5.05
CA MET A 146 8.42 2.60 -6.04
C MET A 146 8.74 2.15 -7.46
N LEU A 147 10.02 2.13 -7.84
CA LEU A 147 10.44 1.63 -9.15
C LEU A 147 10.11 0.14 -9.34
N ALA A 148 10.31 -0.67 -8.31
CA ALA A 148 9.91 -2.08 -8.32
C ALA A 148 8.38 -2.22 -8.42
N GLY A 149 7.62 -1.36 -7.74
CA GLY A 149 6.17 -1.27 -7.84
C GLY A 149 5.72 -1.00 -9.27
N ILE A 150 6.31 -0.01 -9.94
CA ILE A 150 6.04 0.31 -11.35
C ILE A 150 6.30 -0.90 -12.26
N LYS A 151 7.44 -1.59 -12.06
CA LYS A 151 7.76 -2.80 -12.83
C LYS A 151 6.77 -3.93 -12.56
N TRP A 152 6.38 -4.13 -11.31
CA TRP A 152 5.45 -5.18 -10.92
C TRP A 152 4.03 -4.92 -11.47
N VAL A 153 3.48 -3.71 -11.33
CA VAL A 153 2.14 -3.39 -11.86
C VAL A 153 2.08 -3.43 -13.38
N SER A 154 3.21 -3.17 -14.06
CA SER A 154 3.30 -3.26 -15.53
C SER A 154 3.68 -4.65 -16.06
N GLY A 155 3.75 -5.68 -15.20
CA GLY A 155 4.08 -7.04 -15.61
C GLY A 155 5.54 -7.27 -16.02
N LYS A 156 6.44 -6.32 -15.74
CA LYS A 156 7.88 -6.43 -16.04
C LYS A 156 8.66 -7.19 -14.96
N THR A 157 8.04 -7.48 -13.83
CA THR A 157 8.62 -8.27 -12.74
C THR A 157 7.52 -9.06 -12.05
N ASP A 158 7.81 -10.31 -11.72
CA ASP A 158 6.89 -11.20 -11.02
C ASP A 158 7.04 -11.07 -9.50
N GLY A 159 5.93 -11.29 -8.81
CA GLY A 159 5.82 -11.31 -7.36
C GLY A 159 4.40 -11.75 -6.98
N PRO A 160 4.23 -12.55 -5.91
CA PRO A 160 2.92 -13.06 -5.51
C PRO A 160 1.96 -11.92 -5.19
N ALA A 161 0.69 -12.14 -5.49
CA ALA A 161 -0.38 -11.16 -5.29
C ALA A 161 -1.59 -11.76 -4.55
N GLU A 162 -1.54 -13.08 -4.33
CA GLU A 162 -2.58 -13.85 -3.67
C GLU A 162 -2.75 -13.34 -2.23
N PRO A 163 -3.99 -13.10 -1.78
CA PRO A 163 -4.24 -12.57 -0.44
C PRO A 163 -3.61 -13.41 0.67
N ASN A 164 -3.16 -12.74 1.74
CA ASN A 164 -2.58 -13.36 2.94
C ASN A 164 -3.26 -12.81 4.21
N PRO A 165 -4.54 -13.13 4.45
CA PRO A 165 -5.32 -12.53 5.55
C PRO A 165 -4.89 -12.96 6.97
N GLU A 166 -3.97 -13.92 7.09
CA GLU A 166 -3.50 -14.48 8.36
C GLU A 166 -2.36 -13.68 9.01
#